data_AF-A0A3C1C9A6-F1
#
_entry.id   AF-A0A3C1C9A6-F1
#
_cell.length_a   1.000
_cell.length_b   1.000
_cell.length_c   1.000
_cell.angle_alpha   90.00
_cell.angle_beta   90.00
_cell.angle_gamma   90.00
#
_symmetry.space_group_name_H-M   'P 1'
#
loop_
_entity.id
_entity.type
_entity.pdbx_description
1 polymer ?
#
loop_
_entity_poly.entity_id
_entity_poly.type
_entity_poly.pdbx_seq_one_letter_code
_entity_poly.pdbx_strand_id
1 'polypeptide(L)'
;MVNAIGRLSRSVFFDYPTKQTRTKIKIISVGHPLGPIKILRKNGPTETEQTISSSMIQRYAAAFKEGIPVNIDRVLGASYNTRSALEALLAHTPEFFLCRPHRVQFQESSTIIKTGHKHLIWNPREPHAEGVIQELPCALTISELPSVETVYGVLDFPIDVAPELDIEVKRRHTQIQIALALIGHQLGFRTYIAANDQGIQYNRKPLIELPGVIADLADERLLQAYSEGVDAARFIDCLWLKNGRFMPAVMEIEHSTGVTSGLNRMQRFKNSIPAFEQTRWAIVAPDEDREDVLKKCSETQFKNLKAQYFPYSAVEELYGLCMRRRITGVSEAFLDSFMETPVD
;
A
#
# COMPACT_ATOMS: atom_id res chain seq x y z
N MET A 1 18.13 20.96 7.55
CA MET A 1 17.21 21.12 8.71
C MET A 1 17.81 21.87 9.90
N VAL A 2 18.73 21.30 10.69
CA VAL A 2 19.31 21.98 11.88
C VAL A 2 19.95 23.31 11.52
N ASN A 3 20.70 23.36 10.40
CA ASN A 3 21.27 24.60 9.90
C ASN A 3 20.21 25.64 9.52
N ALA A 4 19.06 25.22 8.98
CA ALA A 4 17.96 26.13 8.65
C ALA A 4 17.32 26.70 9.93
N ILE A 5 17.05 25.85 10.93
CA ILE A 5 16.55 26.30 12.24
C ILE A 5 17.57 27.21 12.94
N GLY A 6 18.87 26.91 12.80
CA GLY A 6 19.96 27.69 13.39
C GLY A 6 20.07 29.12 12.88
N ARG A 7 19.49 29.42 11.71
CA ARG A 7 19.42 30.79 11.14
C ARG A 7 18.29 31.63 11.74
N LEU A 8 17.24 30.99 12.26
CA LEU A 8 16.11 31.70 12.87
C LEU A 8 16.56 32.55 14.07
N SER A 9 15.90 33.70 14.22
CA SER A 9 16.14 34.60 15.34
C SER A 9 15.87 33.92 16.69
N ARG A 10 16.84 34.05 17.61
CA ARG A 10 16.74 33.52 18.98
C ARG A 10 16.12 34.51 19.96
N SER A 11 15.83 35.75 19.54
CA SER A 11 15.25 36.78 20.41
C SER A 11 13.73 36.77 20.42
N VAL A 12 13.09 36.16 19.42
CA VAL A 12 11.65 36.20 19.20
C VAL A 12 10.94 34.92 19.61
N PHE A 13 9.62 35.03 19.82
CA PHE A 13 8.74 33.88 19.97
C PHE A 13 8.03 33.60 18.64
N PHE A 14 8.10 32.36 18.20
CA PHE A 14 7.44 31.80 17.04
C PHE A 14 6.07 31.23 17.40
N ASP A 15 5.13 31.34 16.48
CA ASP A 15 3.77 30.85 16.64
C ASP A 15 3.65 29.41 16.12
N TYR A 16 2.65 28.68 16.60
CA TYR A 16 2.34 27.37 16.03
C TYR A 16 1.51 27.52 14.76
N PRO A 17 1.67 26.63 13.76
CA PRO A 17 0.84 26.62 12.54
C PRO A 17 -0.66 26.53 12.79
N THR A 18 -1.05 25.96 13.94
CA THR A 18 -2.45 25.78 14.33
C THR A 18 -2.94 26.98 15.13
N LYS A 19 -3.81 27.80 14.53
CA LYS A 19 -4.35 29.05 15.13
C LYS A 19 -5.19 28.87 16.40
N GLN A 20 -5.60 27.64 16.74
CA GLN A 20 -6.38 27.36 17.95
C GLN A 20 -5.55 27.43 19.24
N THR A 21 -4.22 27.29 19.16
CA THR A 21 -3.34 27.32 20.33
C THR A 21 -2.76 28.71 20.52
N ARG A 22 -2.68 29.17 21.78
CA ARG A 22 -1.89 30.36 22.17
C ARG A 22 -0.45 30.02 22.53
N THR A 23 -0.02 28.78 22.29
CA THR A 23 1.33 28.34 22.58
C THR A 23 2.32 29.07 21.66
N LYS A 24 3.46 29.48 22.21
CA LYS A 24 4.59 29.98 21.43
C LYS A 24 5.87 29.23 21.76
N ILE A 25 6.86 29.27 20.88
CA ILE A 25 8.19 28.71 21.13
C ILE A 25 9.29 29.71 20.83
N LYS A 26 10.39 29.60 21.57
CA LYS A 26 11.61 30.38 21.36
C LYS A 26 12.81 29.47 21.38
N ILE A 27 13.79 29.72 20.53
CA ILE A 27 15.04 28.95 20.48
C ILE A 27 15.98 29.46 21.58
N ILE A 28 16.47 28.57 22.43
CA ILE A 28 17.51 28.87 23.43
C ILE A 28 18.89 28.59 22.83
N SER A 29 19.08 27.37 22.30
CA SER A 29 20.35 26.96 21.68
C SER A 29 20.14 25.88 20.62
N VAL A 30 21.06 25.82 19.67
CA VAL A 30 21.08 24.84 18.58
C VAL A 30 22.44 24.15 18.60
N GLY A 31 22.47 22.86 18.90
CA GLY A 31 23.66 22.02 18.77
C GLY A 31 23.88 21.66 17.31
N HIS A 32 25.02 22.02 16.73
CA HIS A 32 25.39 21.64 15.37
C HIS A 32 26.27 20.38 15.38
N PRO A 33 26.24 19.53 14.33
CA PRO A 33 25.44 19.66 13.11
C PRO A 33 24.04 19.01 13.17
N LEU A 34 23.76 18.17 14.17
CA LEU A 34 22.60 17.26 14.19
C LEU A 34 21.59 17.54 15.32
N GLY A 35 21.75 18.62 16.07
CA GLY A 35 21.04 18.86 17.33
C GLY A 35 21.92 18.52 18.54
N PRO A 36 21.35 18.51 19.76
CA PRO A 36 19.95 18.77 20.07
C PRO A 36 19.60 20.26 19.98
N ILE A 37 18.30 20.58 19.98
CA ILE A 37 17.81 21.97 20.00
C ILE A 37 17.10 22.20 21.32
N LYS A 38 17.56 23.18 22.10
CA LYS A 38 16.87 23.61 23.31
C LYS A 38 15.90 24.73 22.99
N ILE A 39 14.67 24.57 23.46
CA ILE A 39 13.58 25.51 23.22
C ILE A 39 12.94 25.92 24.55
N LEU A 40 12.35 27.11 24.54
CA LEU A 40 11.46 27.60 25.57
C LEU A 40 10.05 27.59 25.01
N ARG A 41 9.15 26.80 25.61
CA ARG A 41 7.74 26.72 25.22
C ARG A 41 6.91 27.57 26.18
N LYS A 42 6.13 28.49 25.64
CA LYS A 42 5.24 29.38 26.39
C LYS A 42 3.79 28.96 26.20
N ASN A 43 3.12 28.60 27.29
CA ASN A 43 1.69 28.28 27.34
C ASN A 43 1.01 29.28 28.30
N GLY A 44 0.48 30.38 27.75
CA GLY A 44 -0.06 31.46 28.57
C GLY A 44 1.03 32.12 29.43
N PRO A 45 0.93 32.13 30.78
CA PRO A 45 1.95 32.70 31.66
C PRO A 45 3.14 31.76 31.91
N THR A 46 2.99 30.46 31.64
CA THR A 46 4.01 29.46 31.99
C THR A 46 5.01 29.29 30.86
N GLU A 47 6.30 29.33 31.20
CA GLU A 47 7.41 29.06 30.28
C GLU A 47 8.15 27.80 30.73
N THR A 48 8.31 26.83 29.84
CA THR A 48 8.97 25.54 30.13
C THR A 48 10.11 25.29 29.15
N GLU A 49 11.30 24.98 29.67
CA GLU A 49 12.43 24.57 28.85
C GLU A 49 12.25 23.11 28.42
N GLN A 50 12.44 22.84 27.14
CA GLN A 50 12.38 21.50 26.57
C GLN A 50 13.52 21.29 25.58
N THR A 51 13.92 20.03 25.40
CA THR A 51 14.96 19.66 24.44
C THR A 51 14.36 18.82 23.33
N ILE A 52 14.63 19.21 22.08
CA ILE A 52 14.39 18.41 20.88
C ILE A 52 15.64 17.57 20.66
N SER A 53 15.52 16.25 20.77
CA SER A 53 16.67 15.35 20.66
C SER A 53 17.18 15.25 19.22
N SER A 54 18.48 14.97 19.06
CA SER A 54 19.09 14.74 17.74
C SER A 54 18.45 13.56 17.01
N SER A 55 18.07 12.50 17.73
CA SER A 55 17.37 11.34 17.17
C SER A 55 16.02 11.70 16.55
N MET A 56 15.26 12.58 17.22
CA MET A 56 13.99 13.07 16.71
C MET A 56 14.18 13.93 15.46
N ILE A 57 15.18 14.82 15.46
CA ILE A 57 15.51 15.66 14.30
C ILE A 57 15.92 14.80 13.10
N GLN A 58 16.72 13.76 13.31
CA GLN A 58 17.13 12.83 12.26
C GLN A 58 15.94 12.09 11.66
N ARG A 59 14.99 11.63 12.48
CA ARG A 59 13.75 10.99 11.98
C ARG A 59 12.93 11.93 11.10
N TYR A 60 12.83 13.21 11.45
CA TYR A 60 12.18 14.19 10.57
C TYR A 60 12.96 14.37 9.28
N ALA A 61 14.28 14.55 9.38
CA ALA A 61 15.13 14.80 8.22
C ALA A 61 15.06 13.66 7.19
N ALA A 62 15.01 12.42 7.67
CA ALA A 62 14.87 11.25 6.80
C ALA A 62 13.51 11.17 6.07
N ALA A 63 12.45 11.76 6.64
CA ALA A 63 11.11 11.70 6.07
C ALA A 63 10.86 12.71 4.94
N PHE A 64 11.65 13.79 4.87
CA PHE A 64 11.44 14.83 3.86
C PHE A 64 12.08 14.47 2.52
N LYS A 65 11.28 14.62 1.46
CA LYS A 65 11.72 14.65 0.06
C LYS A 65 11.19 15.94 -0.57
N GLU A 66 11.92 16.47 -1.53
CA GLU A 66 11.55 17.70 -2.22
C GLU A 66 10.15 17.58 -2.84
N GLY A 67 9.25 18.52 -2.51
CA GLY A 67 7.89 18.59 -3.05
C GLY A 67 6.88 17.59 -2.50
N ILE A 68 7.27 16.69 -1.58
CA ILE A 68 6.37 15.68 -1.01
C ILE A 68 5.83 16.14 0.35
N PRO A 69 4.49 16.17 0.56
CA PRO A 69 3.91 16.45 1.87
C PRO A 69 4.22 15.37 2.89
N VAL A 70 4.67 15.78 4.07
CA VAL A 70 4.98 14.89 5.19
C VAL A 70 4.08 15.19 6.37
N ASN A 71 3.35 14.16 6.84
CA ASN A 71 2.62 14.25 8.10
C ASN A 71 3.56 13.92 9.25
N ILE A 72 3.87 14.93 10.05
CA ILE A 72 4.82 14.82 11.15
C ILE A 72 4.34 13.84 12.24
N ASP A 73 3.04 13.81 12.52
CA ASP A 73 2.47 12.95 13.56
C ASP A 73 2.60 11.47 13.17
N ARG A 74 2.48 11.18 11.87
CA ARG A 74 2.67 9.83 11.30
C ARG A 74 4.14 9.40 11.36
N VAL A 75 5.09 10.29 11.03
CA VAL A 75 6.54 9.97 11.06
C VAL A 75 7.00 9.54 12.45
N LEU A 76 6.44 10.16 13.50
CA LEU A 76 6.80 9.85 14.87
C LEU A 76 5.90 8.83 15.55
N GLY A 77 4.78 8.41 14.94
CA GLY A 77 3.79 7.55 15.59
C GLY A 77 3.32 8.15 16.93
N ALA A 78 3.01 9.45 16.93
CA ALA A 78 2.66 10.24 18.13
C ALA A 78 3.72 10.28 19.27
N SER A 79 4.93 9.76 19.04
CA SER A 79 6.04 9.84 20.00
C SER A 79 6.60 11.27 20.14
N TYR A 80 7.33 11.53 21.22
CA TYR A 80 8.00 12.80 21.55
C TYR A 80 7.08 14.00 21.86
N ASN A 81 7.21 14.53 23.08
CA ASN A 81 6.42 15.68 23.56
C ASN A 81 6.73 17.01 22.85
N THR A 82 7.86 17.08 22.14
CA THR A 82 8.34 18.28 21.43
C THR A 82 8.06 18.25 19.93
N ARG A 83 7.29 17.26 19.43
CA ARG A 83 6.94 17.09 18.00
C ARG A 83 6.39 18.35 17.32
N SER A 84 5.37 18.94 17.93
CA SER A 84 4.73 20.13 17.37
C SER A 84 5.63 21.36 17.48
N ALA A 85 6.58 21.37 18.42
CA ALA A 85 7.55 22.46 18.52
C ALA A 85 8.58 22.41 17.38
N LEU A 86 9.10 21.22 17.05
CA LEU A 86 9.98 21.06 15.89
C LEU A 86 9.24 21.41 14.58
N GLU A 87 8.01 20.92 14.43
CA GLU A 87 7.15 21.27 13.28
C GLU A 87 6.96 22.79 13.14
N ALA A 88 6.67 23.49 14.24
CA ALA A 88 6.51 24.94 14.22
C ALA A 88 7.81 25.65 13.84
N LEU A 89 8.97 25.25 14.38
CA LEU A 89 10.26 25.84 13.98
C LEU A 89 10.52 25.66 12.47
N LEU A 90 10.25 24.46 11.94
CA LEU A 90 10.43 24.20 10.51
C LEU A 90 9.51 25.07 9.66
N ALA A 91 8.25 25.21 10.03
CA ALA A 91 7.29 26.06 9.30
C ALA A 91 7.71 27.53 9.21
N HIS A 92 8.62 28.00 10.08
CA HIS A 92 9.19 29.35 10.03
C HIS A 92 10.50 29.44 9.23
N THR A 93 11.07 28.32 8.82
CA THR A 93 12.27 28.33 7.97
C THR A 93 11.89 28.53 6.49
N PRO A 94 12.68 29.30 5.72
CA PRO A 94 12.37 29.64 4.32
C PRO A 94 12.03 28.47 3.38
N GLU A 95 12.56 27.28 3.66
CA GLU A 95 12.49 26.12 2.76
C GLU A 95 11.26 25.23 3.02
N PHE A 96 10.46 25.50 4.05
CA PHE A 96 9.40 24.60 4.52
C PHE A 96 8.04 25.27 4.52
N PHE A 97 7.09 24.64 3.83
CA PHE A 97 5.76 25.16 3.61
C PHE A 97 4.73 24.32 4.34
N LEU A 98 3.70 24.98 4.86
CA LEU A 98 2.53 24.31 5.40
C LEU A 98 1.58 23.96 4.26
N CYS A 99 1.03 22.75 4.28
CA CYS A 99 0.00 22.36 3.33
C CYS A 99 -1.08 21.50 4.00
N ARG A 100 -2.27 21.49 3.40
CA ARG A 100 -3.40 20.67 3.86
C ARG A 100 -3.96 19.90 2.67
N PRO A 101 -3.35 18.75 2.32
CA PRO A 101 -3.84 17.90 1.23
C PRO A 101 -5.29 17.50 1.50
N HIS A 102 -6.06 17.28 0.44
CA HIS A 102 -7.45 16.83 0.57
C HIS A 102 -7.50 15.39 1.09
N ARG A 103 -8.49 15.08 1.92
CA ARG A 103 -8.75 13.74 2.44
C ARG A 103 -10.04 13.20 1.83
N VAL A 104 -9.98 11.97 1.35
CA VAL A 104 -11.17 11.22 0.92
C VAL A 104 -11.76 10.54 2.16
N GLN A 105 -13.02 10.86 2.48
CA GLN A 105 -13.81 10.07 3.43
C GLN A 105 -14.86 9.27 2.66
N PHE A 106 -14.86 7.96 2.87
CA PHE A 106 -15.88 7.07 2.37
C PHE A 106 -17.04 7.04 3.39
N GLN A 107 -18.21 7.55 3.01
CA GLN A 107 -19.48 7.24 3.67
C GLN A 107 -20.26 6.25 2.80
N GLU A 108 -21.20 5.51 3.41
CA GLU A 108 -21.94 4.36 2.83
C GLU A 108 -22.55 4.60 1.42
N SER A 109 -22.67 5.84 0.95
CA SER A 109 -23.22 6.17 -0.37
C SER A 109 -22.56 7.37 -1.08
N SER A 110 -21.50 8.00 -0.54
CA SER A 110 -20.83 9.13 -1.20
C SER A 110 -19.37 9.32 -0.80
N THR A 111 -18.57 9.82 -1.75
CA THR A 111 -17.18 10.24 -1.54
C THR A 111 -17.17 11.72 -1.21
N ILE A 112 -16.92 12.08 0.04
CA ILE A 112 -16.80 13.48 0.46
C ILE A 112 -15.32 13.82 0.53
N ILE A 113 -14.89 14.78 -0.30
CA ILE A 113 -13.55 15.36 -0.23
C ILE A 113 -13.58 16.43 0.85
N LYS A 114 -12.85 16.21 1.95
CA LYS A 114 -12.65 17.20 3.01
C LYS A 114 -11.22 17.72 2.99
N THR A 115 -11.00 18.89 3.55
CA THR A 115 -9.64 19.37 3.82
C THR A 115 -8.98 18.45 4.84
N GLY A 116 -7.82 17.88 4.51
CA GLY A 116 -7.10 16.96 5.37
C GLY A 116 -6.28 17.65 6.45
N HIS A 117 -5.51 16.85 7.18
CA HIS A 117 -4.65 17.33 8.27
C HIS A 117 -3.46 18.14 7.75
N LYS A 118 -2.82 18.90 8.65
CA LYS A 118 -1.61 19.66 8.34
C LYS A 118 -0.44 18.74 7.97
N HIS A 119 0.31 19.14 6.97
CA HIS A 119 1.54 18.52 6.52
C HIS A 119 2.59 19.61 6.27
N LEU A 120 3.86 19.23 6.26
CA LEU A 120 4.95 20.10 5.82
C LEU A 120 5.49 19.61 4.48
N ILE A 121 5.79 20.54 3.57
CA ILE A 121 6.50 20.29 2.31
C ILE A 121 7.86 20.97 2.42
N TRP A 122 8.92 20.27 2.04
CA TRP A 122 10.23 20.88 1.85
C TRP A 122 10.42 21.25 0.37
N ASN A 123 10.63 22.53 0.09
CA ASN A 123 10.91 23.06 -1.24
C ASN A 123 12.05 24.10 -1.15
N PRO A 124 13.31 23.69 -1.35
CA PRO A 124 14.44 24.60 -1.26
C PRO A 124 14.60 25.51 -2.50
N ARG A 125 13.89 25.25 -3.60
CA ARG A 125 14.05 26.01 -4.86
C ARG A 125 13.32 27.36 -4.83
N GLU A 126 12.21 27.45 -4.11
CA GLU A 126 11.37 28.65 -4.06
C GLU A 126 11.16 29.11 -2.61
N PRO A 127 12.23 29.49 -1.87
CA PRO A 127 12.11 29.79 -0.45
C PRO A 127 11.30 31.06 -0.16
N HIS A 128 10.60 31.07 0.97
CA HIS A 128 9.85 32.23 1.46
C HIS A 128 10.62 33.05 2.49
N ALA A 129 10.03 34.17 2.95
CA ALA A 129 10.65 35.03 3.96
C ALA A 129 10.88 34.28 5.28
N GLU A 130 12.05 34.49 5.88
CA GLU A 130 12.42 33.87 7.16
C GLU A 130 11.49 34.34 8.29
N GLY A 131 11.10 33.41 9.18
CA GLY A 131 10.26 33.71 10.34
C GLY A 131 8.77 33.83 10.01
N VAL A 132 8.36 33.65 8.75
CA VAL A 132 6.95 33.66 8.33
C VAL A 132 6.51 32.23 8.03
N ILE A 133 5.27 31.86 8.40
CA ILE A 133 4.66 30.59 7.97
C ILE A 133 3.93 30.84 6.65
N GLN A 134 4.34 30.15 5.59
CA GLN A 134 3.66 30.20 4.30
C GLN A 134 2.88 28.91 4.03
N GLU A 135 1.63 29.06 3.58
CA GLU A 135 0.81 27.95 3.11
C GLU A 135 0.91 27.81 1.59
N LEU A 136 1.14 26.59 1.10
CA LEU A 136 1.06 26.26 -0.33
C LEU A 136 -0.27 25.56 -0.64
N PRO A 137 -0.99 25.99 -1.70
CA PRO A 137 -2.12 25.25 -2.22
C PRO A 137 -1.67 23.86 -2.65
N CYS A 138 -2.21 22.82 -1.99
CA CYS A 138 -1.88 21.45 -2.29
C CYS A 138 -3.03 20.82 -3.07
N ALA A 139 -2.80 20.55 -4.36
CA ALA A 139 -3.75 19.83 -5.21
C ALA A 139 -3.70 18.30 -5.01
N LEU A 140 -2.94 17.82 -4.02
CA LEU A 140 -2.81 16.40 -3.73
C LEU A 140 -3.98 15.93 -2.85
N THR A 141 -4.55 14.79 -3.21
CA THR A 141 -5.57 14.09 -2.44
C THR A 141 -4.93 12.85 -1.82
N ILE A 142 -5.00 12.72 -0.49
CA ILE A 142 -4.44 11.60 0.27
C ILE A 142 -5.59 10.71 0.76
N SER A 143 -5.53 9.43 0.42
CA SER A 143 -6.40 8.39 0.99
C SER A 143 -5.83 7.93 2.32
N GLU A 144 -6.57 8.11 3.42
CA GLU A 144 -6.17 7.64 4.76
C GLU A 144 -6.71 6.23 4.99
N LEU A 145 -6.12 5.23 4.35
CA LEU A 145 -6.19 3.85 4.83
C LEU A 145 -5.15 3.69 5.96
N PRO A 146 -5.50 3.08 7.10
CA PRO A 146 -4.56 2.83 8.18
C PRO A 146 -3.52 1.82 7.68
N SER A 147 -2.29 2.28 7.44
CA SER A 147 -1.16 1.39 7.20
C SER A 147 -0.91 0.61 8.48
N VAL A 148 -1.14 -0.70 8.41
CA VAL A 148 -0.95 -1.69 9.48
C VAL A 148 0.43 -1.52 10.11
N GLU A 149 0.45 -1.40 11.44
CA GLU A 149 1.66 -1.42 12.25
C GLU A 149 2.32 -2.80 12.14
N THR A 150 3.60 -2.85 11.77
CA THR A 150 4.42 -4.02 12.08
C THR A 150 5.85 -3.59 12.39
N VAL A 151 6.23 -3.83 13.64
CA VAL A 151 7.57 -3.62 14.21
C VAL A 151 8.51 -4.66 13.61
N TYR A 152 9.54 -4.25 12.88
CA TYR A 152 10.79 -5.02 12.78
C TYR A 152 12.00 -4.07 12.66
N GLY A 153 13.05 -4.43 13.39
CA GLY A 153 14.26 -3.65 13.58
C GLY A 153 14.98 -3.35 12.27
N VAL A 154 15.52 -2.14 12.22
CA VAL A 154 16.38 -1.54 11.19
C VAL A 154 17.28 -2.57 10.48
N LEU A 155 16.79 -3.08 9.36
CA LEU A 155 17.59 -3.43 8.20
C LEU A 155 16.98 -2.61 7.06
N ASP A 156 17.71 -1.56 6.67
CA ASP A 156 17.41 -0.69 5.54
C ASP A 156 17.45 -1.51 4.25
N PHE A 157 16.34 -2.14 3.91
CA PHE A 157 15.98 -2.32 2.51
C PHE A 157 15.18 -1.09 2.10
N PRO A 158 15.50 -0.44 0.96
CA PRO A 158 14.62 0.56 0.42
C PRO A 158 13.27 -0.12 0.20
N ILE A 159 12.30 0.18 1.07
CA ILE A 159 10.89 -0.12 0.82
C ILE A 159 10.56 0.76 -0.38
N ASP A 160 10.78 0.20 -1.56
CA ASP A 160 10.08 0.58 -2.76
C ASP A 160 8.62 0.58 -2.33
N VAL A 161 8.05 1.78 -2.16
CA VAL A 161 6.65 1.95 -1.79
C VAL A 161 5.89 1.01 -2.71
N ALA A 162 5.22 -0.01 -2.14
CA ALA A 162 4.48 -0.99 -2.93
C ALA A 162 3.66 -0.18 -3.95
N PRO A 163 3.85 -0.40 -5.25
CA PRO A 163 3.23 0.45 -6.24
C PRO A 163 1.72 0.31 -6.08
N GLU A 164 1.08 1.42 -5.73
CA GLU A 164 -0.37 1.53 -5.74
C GLU A 164 -0.81 1.09 -7.15
N LEU A 165 -1.74 0.13 -7.24
CA LEU A 165 -2.23 -0.35 -8.53
C LEU A 165 -2.72 0.85 -9.34
N ASP A 166 -2.12 1.07 -10.51
CA ASP A 166 -2.55 2.09 -11.47
C ASP A 166 -3.81 1.64 -12.25
N ILE A 167 -4.66 0.85 -11.61
CA ILE A 167 -5.86 0.24 -12.16
C ILE A 167 -7.09 1.01 -11.64
N GLU A 168 -7.60 1.91 -12.48
CA GLU A 168 -8.74 2.78 -12.16
C GLU A 168 -10.10 2.06 -12.24
N VAL A 169 -10.33 1.07 -11.36
CA VAL A 169 -11.61 0.36 -11.22
C VAL A 169 -12.13 0.44 -9.79
N LYS A 170 -13.43 0.72 -9.61
CA LYS A 170 -14.03 0.95 -8.28
C LYS A 170 -13.99 -0.25 -7.34
N ARG A 171 -14.11 -1.47 -7.87
CA ARG A 171 -14.20 -2.70 -7.06
C ARG A 171 -12.81 -3.31 -6.87
N ARG A 172 -12.42 -3.51 -5.61
CA ARG A 172 -11.10 -4.06 -5.24
C ARG A 172 -10.87 -5.46 -5.82
N HIS A 173 -11.88 -6.34 -5.75
CA HIS A 173 -11.91 -7.64 -6.44
C HIS A 173 -11.42 -7.53 -7.89
N THR A 174 -12.05 -6.64 -8.65
CA THR A 174 -11.75 -6.44 -10.07
C THR A 174 -10.35 -5.86 -10.28
N GLN A 175 -9.89 -4.95 -9.41
CA GLN A 175 -8.52 -4.43 -9.50
C GLN A 175 -7.47 -5.54 -9.37
N ILE A 176 -7.64 -6.41 -8.37
CA ILE A 176 -6.76 -7.55 -8.13
C ILE A 176 -6.84 -8.55 -9.29
N GLN A 177 -8.04 -8.83 -9.79
CA GLN A 177 -8.25 -9.71 -10.95
C GLN A 177 -7.54 -9.20 -12.21
N ILE A 178 -7.62 -7.90 -12.48
CA ILE A 178 -6.89 -7.25 -13.58
C ILE A 178 -5.38 -7.35 -13.35
N ALA A 179 -4.91 -7.09 -12.12
CA ALA A 179 -3.49 -7.19 -11.78
C ALA A 179 -2.95 -8.61 -12.05
N LEU A 180 -3.68 -9.65 -11.62
CA LEU A 180 -3.33 -11.06 -11.88
C LEU A 180 -3.32 -11.40 -13.38
N ALA A 181 -4.23 -10.83 -14.18
CA ALA A 181 -4.22 -11.02 -15.63
C ALA A 181 -2.99 -10.38 -16.28
N LEU A 182 -2.64 -9.15 -15.88
CA LEU A 182 -1.47 -8.44 -16.40
C LEU A 182 -0.14 -9.08 -15.95
N ILE A 183 -0.06 -9.56 -14.70
CA ILE A 183 1.06 -10.38 -14.21
C ILE A 183 1.18 -11.63 -15.07
N GLY A 184 0.07 -12.37 -15.25
CA GLY A 184 0.04 -13.58 -16.05
C GLY A 184 0.58 -13.35 -17.46
N HIS A 185 0.09 -12.31 -18.14
CA HIS A 185 0.58 -11.94 -19.46
C HIS A 185 2.08 -11.65 -19.48
N GLN A 186 2.58 -10.87 -18.52
CA GLN A 186 4.00 -10.51 -18.43
C GLN A 186 4.89 -11.74 -18.19
N LEU A 187 4.42 -12.70 -17.38
CA LEU A 187 5.10 -13.97 -17.11
C LEU A 187 4.96 -15.00 -18.24
N GLY A 188 4.23 -14.67 -19.31
CA GLY A 188 4.00 -15.54 -20.47
C GLY A 188 2.95 -16.63 -20.22
N PHE A 189 2.04 -16.41 -19.27
CA PHE A 189 0.87 -17.24 -19.03
C PHE A 189 -0.32 -16.75 -19.86
N ARG A 190 -1.21 -17.69 -20.15
CA ARG A 190 -2.57 -17.42 -20.61
C ARG A 190 -3.47 -17.38 -19.39
N THR A 191 -4.35 -16.40 -19.30
CA THR A 191 -5.20 -16.19 -18.13
C THR A 191 -6.65 -16.43 -18.50
N TYR A 192 -7.36 -17.25 -17.73
CA TYR A 192 -8.82 -17.26 -17.75
C TYR A 192 -9.35 -16.42 -16.60
N ILE A 193 -10.36 -15.62 -16.88
CA ILE A 193 -11.12 -14.84 -15.91
C ILE A 193 -12.53 -15.42 -15.85
N ALA A 194 -13.12 -15.50 -14.66
CA ALA A 194 -14.46 -16.03 -14.44
C ALA A 194 -15.48 -15.46 -15.43
N ALA A 195 -16.35 -16.32 -15.95
CA ALA A 195 -17.28 -15.94 -17.02
C ALA A 195 -18.19 -14.76 -16.68
N ASN A 196 -18.55 -14.59 -15.40
CA ASN A 196 -19.35 -13.47 -14.90
C ASN A 196 -18.62 -12.12 -14.91
N ASP A 197 -17.29 -12.13 -14.89
CA ASP A 197 -16.46 -10.93 -14.77
C ASP A 197 -15.83 -10.51 -16.10
N GLN A 198 -15.79 -11.39 -17.10
CA GLN A 198 -15.22 -11.14 -18.44
C GLN A 198 -15.77 -9.87 -19.13
N GLY A 199 -17.02 -9.50 -18.88
CA GLY A 199 -17.67 -8.31 -19.46
C GLY A 199 -17.37 -6.99 -18.74
N ILE A 200 -16.68 -7.00 -17.60
CA ILE A 200 -16.36 -5.80 -16.84
C ILE A 200 -15.42 -4.89 -17.65
N GLN A 201 -15.70 -3.59 -17.66
CA GLN A 201 -14.95 -2.61 -18.46
C GLN A 201 -13.73 -2.08 -17.71
N TYR A 202 -12.57 -2.15 -18.37
CA TYR A 202 -11.30 -1.55 -17.94
C TYR A 202 -10.62 -0.91 -19.16
N ASN A 203 -10.20 0.35 -19.06
CA ASN A 203 -9.61 1.11 -20.19
C ASN A 203 -10.44 1.06 -21.49
N ARG A 204 -11.77 1.15 -21.36
CA ARG A 204 -12.76 1.07 -22.46
C ARG A 204 -12.79 -0.26 -23.22
N LYS A 205 -12.26 -1.32 -22.60
CA LYS A 205 -12.32 -2.69 -23.12
C LYS A 205 -12.86 -3.63 -22.05
N PRO A 206 -13.60 -4.69 -22.43
CA PRO A 206 -13.96 -5.75 -21.49
C PRO A 206 -12.71 -6.53 -21.05
N LEU A 207 -12.74 -7.15 -19.87
CA LEU A 207 -11.60 -7.93 -19.34
C LEU A 207 -11.16 -9.06 -20.27
N ILE A 208 -12.11 -9.65 -21.01
CA ILE A 208 -11.84 -10.69 -22.01
C ILE A 208 -10.92 -10.22 -23.16
N GLU A 209 -10.85 -8.91 -23.39
CA GLU A 209 -9.97 -8.31 -24.41
C GLU A 209 -8.59 -7.92 -23.86
N LEU A 210 -8.30 -8.22 -22.58
CA LEU A 210 -6.98 -7.96 -22.03
C LEU A 210 -5.92 -8.88 -22.64
N PRO A 211 -4.68 -8.39 -22.81
CA PRO A 211 -3.59 -9.20 -23.34
C PRO A 211 -3.40 -10.49 -22.54
N GLY A 212 -3.30 -11.62 -23.23
CA GLY A 212 -3.11 -12.94 -22.61
C GLY A 212 -4.36 -13.55 -22.00
N VAL A 213 -5.49 -12.84 -21.93
CA VAL A 213 -6.76 -13.42 -21.46
C VAL A 213 -7.39 -14.29 -22.54
N ILE A 214 -7.92 -15.44 -22.13
CA ILE A 214 -8.63 -16.39 -23.01
C ILE A 214 -10.14 -16.30 -22.77
N ALA A 215 -10.91 -16.46 -23.86
CA ALA A 215 -12.35 -16.38 -23.81
C ALA A 215 -13.00 -17.64 -23.23
N ASP A 216 -12.56 -18.82 -23.68
CA ASP A 216 -13.14 -20.11 -23.32
C ASP A 216 -12.06 -21.09 -22.84
N LEU A 217 -12.32 -21.75 -21.71
CA LEU A 217 -11.48 -22.83 -21.19
C LEU A 217 -11.57 -24.09 -22.07
N ALA A 218 -12.65 -24.28 -22.82
CA ALA A 218 -12.82 -25.40 -23.75
C ALA A 218 -11.81 -25.36 -24.91
N ASP A 219 -11.27 -24.18 -25.24
CA ASP A 219 -10.22 -24.04 -26.27
C ASP A 219 -8.86 -24.52 -25.77
N GLU A 220 -8.70 -24.72 -24.46
CA GLU A 220 -7.44 -25.13 -23.85
C GLU A 220 -7.33 -26.65 -23.81
N ARG A 221 -6.33 -27.17 -24.55
CA ARG A 221 -6.06 -28.60 -24.71
C ARG A 221 -5.98 -29.38 -23.38
N LEU A 222 -5.59 -28.70 -22.31
CA LEU A 222 -5.53 -29.27 -20.96
C LEU A 222 -6.90 -29.72 -20.43
N LEU A 223 -7.96 -28.98 -20.78
CA LEU A 223 -9.30 -29.15 -20.23
C LEU A 223 -10.29 -29.72 -21.25
N GLN A 224 -9.92 -29.79 -22.54
CA GLN A 224 -10.74 -30.34 -23.63
C GLN A 224 -11.31 -31.75 -23.34
N ALA A 225 -10.56 -32.59 -22.62
CA ALA A 225 -10.99 -33.95 -22.28
C ALA A 225 -11.85 -34.04 -21.00
N TYR A 226 -12.08 -32.91 -20.31
CA TYR A 226 -12.68 -32.85 -18.97
C TYR A 226 -13.81 -31.81 -18.93
N SER A 227 -14.94 -32.08 -19.57
CA SER A 227 -16.09 -31.16 -19.63
C SER A 227 -16.61 -30.76 -18.24
N GLU A 228 -16.65 -31.70 -17.29
CA GLU A 228 -17.01 -31.39 -15.90
C GLU A 228 -15.99 -30.44 -15.22
N GLY A 229 -14.72 -30.56 -15.59
CA GLY A 229 -13.66 -29.66 -15.13
C GLY A 229 -13.81 -28.25 -15.68
N VAL A 230 -14.19 -28.11 -16.97
CA VAL A 230 -14.50 -26.82 -17.59
C VAL A 230 -15.66 -26.13 -16.87
N ASP A 231 -16.74 -26.86 -16.60
CA ASP A 231 -17.90 -26.32 -15.88
C ASP A 231 -17.55 -25.91 -14.43
N ALA A 232 -16.70 -26.68 -13.75
CA ALA A 232 -16.25 -26.37 -12.40
C ALA A 232 -15.30 -25.15 -12.37
N ALA A 233 -14.45 -24.96 -13.38
CA ALA A 233 -13.54 -23.82 -13.47
C ALA A 233 -14.16 -22.53 -13.98
N ARG A 234 -15.33 -22.61 -14.63
CA ARG A 234 -16.01 -21.46 -15.26
C ARG A 234 -16.22 -20.25 -14.33
N PHE A 235 -16.39 -20.52 -13.03
CA PHE A 235 -16.66 -19.51 -12.01
C PHE A 235 -15.52 -19.31 -11.02
N ILE A 236 -14.32 -19.81 -11.35
CA ILE A 236 -13.12 -19.50 -10.60
C ILE A 236 -12.58 -18.16 -11.11
N ASP A 237 -12.28 -17.25 -10.19
CA ASP A 237 -11.96 -15.85 -10.52
C ASP A 237 -10.77 -15.69 -11.46
N CYS A 238 -9.71 -16.49 -11.31
CA CYS A 238 -8.54 -16.44 -12.16
C CYS A 238 -7.82 -17.80 -12.27
N LEU A 239 -7.53 -18.24 -13.49
CA LEU A 239 -6.63 -19.37 -13.75
C LEU A 239 -5.47 -18.92 -14.63
N TRP A 240 -4.26 -19.38 -14.28
CA TRP A 240 -3.11 -19.29 -15.17
C TRP A 240 -2.85 -20.62 -15.85
N LEU A 241 -2.54 -20.55 -17.14
CA LEU A 241 -2.29 -21.68 -18.02
C LEU A 241 -1.01 -21.42 -18.82
N LYS A 242 -0.22 -22.47 -19.03
CA LYS A 242 1.05 -22.37 -19.77
C LYS A 242 1.23 -23.54 -20.72
N ASN A 243 1.60 -23.22 -21.96
CA ASN A 243 1.94 -24.18 -23.02
C ASN A 243 0.87 -25.28 -23.25
N GLY A 244 -0.40 -25.03 -22.88
CA GLY A 244 -1.53 -25.96 -23.00
C GLY A 244 -1.41 -27.25 -22.17
N ARG A 245 -0.44 -27.36 -21.26
CA ARG A 245 -0.14 -28.58 -20.49
C ARG A 245 0.09 -28.34 -19.00
N PHE A 246 0.29 -27.08 -18.61
CA PHE A 246 0.58 -26.70 -17.22
C PHE A 246 -0.43 -25.66 -16.75
N MET A 247 -0.76 -25.73 -15.47
CA MET A 247 -1.66 -24.81 -14.79
C MET A 247 -0.92 -24.25 -13.57
N PRO A 248 -0.14 -23.16 -13.72
CA PRO A 248 0.70 -22.64 -12.64
C PRO A 248 -0.08 -22.28 -11.37
N ALA A 249 -1.27 -21.70 -11.52
CA ALA A 249 -2.10 -21.28 -10.40
C ALA A 249 -3.59 -21.28 -10.74
N VAL A 250 -4.40 -21.58 -9.73
CA VAL A 250 -5.86 -21.44 -9.67
C VAL A 250 -6.15 -20.56 -8.47
N MET A 251 -6.86 -19.46 -8.70
CA MET A 251 -7.00 -18.39 -7.73
C MET A 251 -8.47 -17.96 -7.58
N GLU A 252 -8.93 -17.90 -6.33
CA GLU A 252 -10.21 -17.29 -5.95
C GLU A 252 -9.92 -15.99 -5.21
N ILE A 253 -10.58 -14.91 -5.62
CA ILE A 253 -10.38 -13.56 -5.10
C ILE A 253 -11.53 -13.28 -4.15
N GLU A 254 -11.25 -13.20 -2.85
CA GLU A 254 -12.30 -13.22 -1.84
C GLU A 254 -12.20 -12.02 -0.88
N HIS A 255 -13.36 -11.65 -0.33
CA HIS A 255 -13.46 -10.80 0.86
C HIS A 255 -14.09 -11.64 1.98
N SER A 256 -13.56 -11.52 3.20
CA SER A 256 -13.91 -12.14 4.52
C SER A 256 -15.10 -13.15 4.62
N THR A 257 -16.24 -12.93 3.96
CA THR A 257 -17.39 -13.83 3.96
C THR A 257 -17.38 -14.96 2.92
N GLY A 258 -16.53 -14.91 1.89
CA GLY A 258 -16.60 -15.83 0.73
C GLY A 258 -15.55 -16.96 0.66
N VAL A 259 -14.53 -16.94 1.52
CA VAL A 259 -13.37 -17.87 1.48
C VAL A 259 -13.75 -19.36 1.37
N THR A 260 -14.67 -19.84 2.22
CA THR A 260 -15.11 -21.25 2.19
C THR A 260 -15.81 -21.61 0.88
N SER A 261 -16.51 -20.65 0.25
CA SER A 261 -17.15 -20.85 -1.05
C SER A 261 -16.09 -21.00 -2.15
N GLY A 262 -15.08 -20.12 -2.18
CA GLY A 262 -13.93 -20.25 -3.08
C GLY A 262 -13.18 -21.57 -2.90
N LEU A 263 -12.89 -21.97 -1.66
CA LEU A 263 -12.25 -23.27 -1.36
C LEU A 263 -13.07 -24.45 -1.89
N ASN A 264 -14.40 -24.43 -1.75
CA ASN A 264 -15.27 -25.46 -2.31
C ASN A 264 -15.26 -25.49 -3.84
N ARG A 265 -15.26 -24.33 -4.51
CA ARG A 265 -15.15 -24.25 -5.98
C ARG A 265 -13.82 -24.81 -6.47
N MET A 266 -12.71 -24.42 -5.85
CA MET A 266 -11.38 -24.95 -6.15
C MET A 266 -11.27 -26.45 -5.89
N GLN A 267 -11.78 -26.94 -4.76
CA GLN A 267 -11.77 -28.37 -4.43
C GLN A 267 -12.60 -29.18 -5.43
N ARG A 268 -13.77 -28.67 -5.85
CA ARG A 268 -14.59 -29.29 -6.89
C ARG A 268 -13.82 -29.35 -8.20
N PHE A 269 -13.20 -28.26 -8.62
CA PHE A 269 -12.41 -28.23 -9.85
C PHE A 269 -11.23 -29.20 -9.80
N LYS A 270 -10.47 -29.22 -8.70
CA LYS A 270 -9.35 -30.17 -8.48
C LYS A 270 -9.79 -31.63 -8.63
N ASN A 271 -10.99 -31.97 -8.16
CA ASN A 271 -11.53 -33.32 -8.23
C ASN A 271 -12.03 -33.69 -9.64
N SER A 272 -12.30 -32.70 -10.50
CA SER A 272 -12.84 -32.89 -11.85
C SER A 272 -11.75 -32.93 -12.94
N ILE A 273 -10.47 -32.81 -12.58
CA ILE A 273 -9.32 -32.83 -13.50
C ILE A 273 -8.23 -33.79 -12.99
N PRO A 274 -7.30 -34.23 -13.85
CA PRO A 274 -6.13 -34.99 -13.41
C PRO A 274 -5.29 -34.22 -12.38
N ALA A 275 -4.57 -34.96 -11.53
CA ALA A 275 -3.69 -34.34 -10.55
C ALA A 275 -2.53 -33.60 -11.24
N PHE A 276 -2.46 -32.29 -11.02
CA PHE A 276 -1.33 -31.45 -11.38
C PHE A 276 -0.53 -31.11 -10.11
N GLU A 277 0.59 -31.80 -9.90
CA GLU A 277 1.34 -31.71 -8.64
C GLU A 277 1.92 -30.32 -8.35
N GLN A 278 2.11 -29.50 -9.39
CA GLN A 278 2.73 -28.17 -9.30
C GLN A 278 1.70 -27.02 -9.32
N THR A 279 0.40 -27.32 -9.36
CA THR A 279 -0.63 -26.27 -9.36
C THR A 279 -0.79 -25.67 -7.98
N ARG A 280 -0.66 -24.34 -7.92
CA ARG A 280 -0.94 -23.55 -6.72
C ARG A 280 -2.44 -23.28 -6.65
N TRP A 281 -3.06 -23.68 -5.55
CA TRP A 281 -4.46 -23.39 -5.26
C TRP A 281 -4.46 -22.26 -4.25
N ALA A 282 -4.81 -21.05 -4.65
CA ALA A 282 -4.60 -19.88 -3.81
C ALA A 282 -5.90 -19.12 -3.55
N ILE A 283 -6.10 -18.73 -2.29
CA ILE A 283 -7.06 -17.71 -1.90
C ILE A 283 -6.34 -16.37 -1.92
N VAL A 284 -6.78 -15.49 -2.80
CA VAL A 284 -6.29 -14.13 -2.93
C VAL A 284 -7.20 -13.22 -2.12
N ALA A 285 -6.72 -12.67 -1.02
CA ALA A 285 -7.59 -11.93 -0.09
C ALA A 285 -6.83 -10.78 0.60
N PRO A 286 -7.54 -9.82 1.21
CA PRO A 286 -6.93 -8.74 1.97
C PRO A 286 -5.97 -9.25 3.06
N ASP A 287 -4.94 -8.45 3.34
CA ASP A 287 -3.96 -8.70 4.40
C ASP A 287 -4.60 -8.87 5.78
N GLU A 288 -5.66 -8.10 6.08
CA GLU A 288 -6.42 -8.23 7.34
C GLU A 288 -7.13 -9.58 7.51
N ASP A 289 -7.44 -10.28 6.42
CA ASP A 289 -8.17 -11.56 6.42
C ASP A 289 -7.22 -12.77 6.58
N ARG A 290 -5.90 -12.54 6.67
CA ARG A 290 -4.87 -13.59 6.71
C ARG A 290 -5.17 -14.71 7.71
N GLU A 291 -5.47 -14.37 8.96
CA GLU A 291 -5.69 -15.39 10.01
C GLU A 291 -6.92 -16.26 9.71
N ASP A 292 -8.01 -15.66 9.24
CA ASP A 292 -9.24 -16.37 8.91
C ASP A 292 -9.07 -17.25 7.66
N VAL A 293 -8.38 -16.74 6.64
CA VAL A 293 -8.08 -17.50 5.42
C VAL A 293 -7.21 -18.71 5.75
N LEU A 294 -6.09 -18.51 6.47
CA LEU A 294 -5.19 -19.61 6.82
C LEU A 294 -5.91 -20.67 7.67
N LYS A 295 -6.74 -20.23 8.63
CA LYS A 295 -7.56 -21.14 9.45
C LYS A 295 -8.51 -21.98 8.60
N LYS A 296 -9.24 -21.36 7.67
CA LYS A 296 -10.17 -22.06 6.76
C LYS A 296 -9.44 -23.01 5.82
N CYS A 297 -8.29 -22.61 5.29
CA CYS A 297 -7.45 -23.47 4.45
C CYS A 297 -6.94 -24.72 5.19
N SER A 298 -6.70 -24.62 6.51
CA SER A 298 -6.28 -25.74 7.36
C SER A 298 -7.42 -26.67 7.79
N GLU A 299 -8.69 -26.39 7.45
CA GLU A 299 -9.80 -27.27 7.80
C GLU A 299 -9.64 -28.65 7.12
N THR A 300 -9.99 -29.72 7.84
CA THR A 300 -9.80 -31.11 7.41
C THR A 300 -10.36 -31.40 6.02
N GLN A 301 -11.49 -30.78 5.66
CA GLN A 301 -12.14 -30.95 4.36
C GLN A 301 -11.32 -30.40 3.18
N PHE A 302 -10.43 -29.44 3.43
CA PHE A 302 -9.59 -28.78 2.40
C PHE A 302 -8.12 -29.19 2.47
N LYS A 303 -7.73 -30.08 3.39
CA LYS A 303 -6.33 -30.50 3.56
C LYS A 303 -5.69 -31.04 2.27
N ASN A 304 -6.46 -31.75 1.45
CA ASN A 304 -5.99 -32.27 0.15
C ASN A 304 -5.83 -31.20 -0.93
N LEU A 305 -6.51 -30.05 -0.79
CA LEU A 305 -6.36 -28.92 -1.70
C LEU A 305 -4.94 -28.35 -1.59
N LYS A 306 -4.38 -28.33 -0.37
CA LYS A 306 -3.14 -27.63 -0.02
C LYS A 306 -3.23 -26.15 -0.42
N ALA A 307 -4.35 -25.52 -0.06
CA ALA A 307 -4.62 -24.15 -0.42
C ALA A 307 -3.61 -23.21 0.23
N GLN A 308 -3.12 -22.24 -0.54
CA GLN A 308 -2.20 -21.21 -0.10
C GLN A 308 -2.94 -19.88 0.04
N TYR A 309 -2.38 -18.98 0.83
CA TYR A 309 -2.86 -17.61 0.95
C TYR A 309 -1.96 -16.67 0.13
N PHE A 310 -2.57 -15.85 -0.72
CA PHE A 310 -1.88 -14.85 -1.52
C PHE A 310 -2.40 -13.45 -1.15
N PRO A 311 -1.70 -12.69 -0.30
CA PRO A 311 -2.20 -11.40 0.17
C PRO A 311 -2.28 -10.39 -0.97
N TYR A 312 -3.26 -9.48 -0.89
CA TYR A 312 -3.40 -8.38 -1.84
C TYR A 312 -2.11 -7.57 -1.95
N SER A 313 -1.46 -7.24 -0.83
CA SER A 313 -0.18 -6.52 -0.84
C SER A 313 0.90 -7.22 -1.69
N ALA A 314 1.01 -8.54 -1.62
CA ALA A 314 1.97 -9.32 -2.40
C ALA A 314 1.60 -9.36 -3.89
N VAL A 315 0.30 -9.38 -4.23
CA VAL A 315 -0.15 -9.24 -5.63
C VAL A 315 0.27 -7.88 -6.19
N GLU A 316 0.10 -6.81 -5.41
CA GLU A 316 0.47 -5.45 -5.82
C GLU A 316 1.99 -5.29 -5.98
N GLU A 317 2.76 -5.87 -5.06
CA GLU A 317 4.22 -5.93 -5.17
C GLU A 317 4.64 -6.66 -6.45
N LEU A 318 4.10 -7.85 -6.69
CA LEU A 318 4.39 -8.65 -7.87
C LEU A 318 3.98 -7.93 -9.15
N TYR A 319 2.80 -7.31 -9.18
CA TYR A 319 2.34 -6.48 -10.29
C TYR A 319 3.34 -5.37 -10.60
N GLY A 320 3.74 -4.64 -9.57
CA GLY A 320 4.74 -3.59 -9.63
C GLY A 320 6.08 -4.03 -10.21
N LEU A 321 6.56 -5.17 -9.74
CA LEU A 321 7.77 -5.81 -10.21
C LEU A 321 7.67 -6.21 -11.69
N CYS A 322 6.59 -6.90 -12.07
CA CYS A 322 6.33 -7.32 -13.45
C CYS A 322 6.22 -6.12 -14.41
N MET A 323 5.45 -5.09 -14.07
CA MET A 323 5.21 -3.95 -14.96
C MET A 323 6.43 -3.05 -15.09
N ARG A 324 7.15 -2.76 -13.99
CA ARG A 324 8.31 -1.84 -14.01
C ARG A 324 9.58 -2.50 -14.55
N ARG A 325 9.85 -3.75 -14.15
CA ARG A 325 11.12 -4.43 -14.45
C ARG A 325 11.02 -5.42 -15.62
N ARG A 326 9.80 -5.80 -16.03
CA ARG A 326 9.57 -6.82 -17.06
C ARG A 326 10.40 -8.07 -16.78
N ILE A 327 10.22 -8.63 -15.58
CA ILE A 327 11.05 -9.72 -15.05
C ILE A 327 11.08 -10.89 -16.04
N THR A 328 12.27 -11.46 -16.24
CA THR A 328 12.52 -12.63 -17.09
C THR A 328 13.27 -13.70 -16.31
N GLY A 329 13.19 -14.96 -16.75
CA GLY A 329 13.95 -16.07 -16.15
C GLY A 329 13.42 -16.58 -14.80
N VAL A 330 12.20 -16.21 -14.42
CA VAL A 330 11.56 -16.69 -13.19
C VAL A 330 11.09 -18.15 -13.34
N SER A 331 11.42 -18.96 -12.35
CA SER A 331 10.93 -20.33 -12.21
C SER A 331 9.54 -20.34 -11.56
N GLU A 332 8.85 -21.49 -11.55
CA GLU A 332 7.55 -21.58 -10.88
C GLU A 332 7.67 -21.37 -9.36
N ALA A 333 8.81 -21.75 -8.77
CA ALA A 333 9.10 -21.51 -7.36
C ALA A 333 9.22 -20.02 -6.99
N PHE A 334 9.39 -19.13 -7.98
CA PHE A 334 9.35 -17.69 -7.75
C PHE A 334 7.99 -17.26 -7.17
N LEU A 335 6.89 -17.85 -7.65
CA LEU A 335 5.55 -17.51 -7.16
C LEU A 335 5.34 -17.93 -5.70
N ASP A 336 6.04 -18.98 -5.24
CA ASP A 336 5.99 -19.41 -3.85
C ASP A 336 6.51 -18.34 -2.88
N SER A 337 7.33 -17.40 -3.36
CA SER A 337 7.83 -16.30 -2.53
C SER A 337 6.75 -15.28 -2.16
N PHE A 338 5.61 -15.31 -2.85
CA PHE A 338 4.49 -14.39 -2.64
C PHE A 338 3.27 -15.06 -1.98
N MET A 339 3.34 -16.37 -1.74
CA MET A 339 2.22 -17.15 -1.22
C MET A 339 2.60 -17.84 0.09
N GLU A 340 1.69 -17.80 1.06
CA GLU A 340 1.86 -18.46 2.34
C GLU A 340 1.16 -19.82 2.36
N THR A 341 1.85 -20.83 2.88
CA THR A 341 1.23 -22.15 3.10
C THR A 341 0.70 -22.19 4.54
N PRO A 342 -0.54 -22.66 4.77
CA PRO A 342 -1.05 -22.87 6.13
C PRO A 342 -0.12 -23.81 6.89
N VAL A 343 0.18 -23.45 8.15
CA VAL A 343 0.98 -24.31 9.03
C VAL A 343 0.07 -25.44 9.51
N ASP A 344 0.57 -26.68 9.39
CA ASP A 344 -0.10 -27.91 9.86
C ASP A 344 -0.29 -27.95 11.38
#